data_AF-A0A1Y1QKM9-F1
#
_entry.id   AF-A0A1Y1QKM9-F1
#
_cell.length_a   1.000
_cell.length_b   1.000
_cell.length_c   1.000
_cell.angle_alpha   90.00
_cell.angle_beta   90.00
_cell.angle_gamma   90.00
#
_symmetry.space_group_name_H-M   'P 1'
#
loop_
_entity.id
_entity.type
_entity.pdbx_description
1 polymer ?
#
loop_
_entity_poly.entity_id
_entity_poly.type
_entity_poly.pdbx_seq_one_letter_code
_entity_poly.pdbx_strand_id
1 'polypeptide(L)'
;MWQRSLFWLGWLSLLVPGYFISYGFTVVGSLVLSGGNETVDLVLVLIMGTALLELLLIAIYTLTRFWFQEASFGRLALWLVLGAAGIPLAALLGCVYAYAQLALSV
;
A
#
# COMPACT_ATOMS: atom_id res chain seq x y z
N MET A 1 27.63 1.53 9.39
CA MET A 1 27.27 0.20 8.83
C MET A 1 25.86 -0.23 9.22
N TRP A 2 25.50 -0.22 10.51
CA TRP A 2 24.17 -0.67 10.99
C TRP A 2 22.97 0.04 10.33
N GLN A 3 23.04 1.36 10.07
CA GLN A 3 21.96 2.12 9.43
C GLN A 3 21.64 1.63 8.01
N ARG A 4 22.67 1.24 7.25
CA ARG A 4 22.50 0.71 5.89
C ARG A 4 21.77 -0.63 5.93
N SER A 5 22.14 -1.51 6.86
CA SER A 5 21.46 -2.80 7.05
C SER A 5 19.99 -2.62 7.45
N LEU A 6 19.70 -1.72 8.40
CA LEU A 6 18.33 -1.43 8.81
C LEU A 6 17.49 -0.79 7.70
N PHE A 7 18.07 0.10 6.90
CA PHE A 7 17.39 0.66 5.74
C PHE A 7 16.96 -0.44 4.78
N TRP A 8 17.86 -1.35 4.40
CA TRP A 8 17.53 -2.44 3.48
C TRP A 8 16.49 -3.40 4.05
N LEU A 9 16.58 -3.74 5.34
CA LEU A 9 15.56 -4.55 6.00
C LEU A 9 14.19 -3.88 5.96
N GLY A 10 14.12 -2.58 6.31
CA GLY A 10 12.87 -1.82 6.27
C GLY A 10 12.35 -1.63 4.84
N TRP A 11 13.23 -1.35 3.88
CA TRP A 11 12.85 -1.17 2.49
C TRP A 11 12.35 -2.47 1.86
N LEU A 12 13.03 -3.60 2.09
CA LEU A 12 12.56 -4.92 1.66
C LEU A 12 11.26 -5.33 2.36
N SER A 13 11.03 -4.88 3.59
CA SER A 13 9.77 -5.16 4.29
C SER A 13 8.55 -4.56 3.60
N LEU A 14 8.71 -3.52 2.76
CA LEU A 14 7.62 -2.97 1.93
C LEU A 14 7.04 -3.99 0.93
N LEU A 15 7.81 -5.03 0.56
CA LEU A 15 7.32 -6.10 -0.31
C LEU A 15 6.21 -6.92 0.36
N VAL A 16 6.19 -7.01 1.68
CA VAL A 16 5.16 -7.75 2.41
C VAL A 16 3.77 -7.11 2.21
N PRO A 17 3.53 -5.84 2.56
CA PRO A 17 2.27 -5.19 2.25
C PRO A 17 2.02 -5.07 0.75
N GLY A 18 3.05 -4.84 -0.07
CA GLY A 18 2.92 -4.83 -1.52
C GLY A 18 2.35 -6.14 -2.08
N TYR A 19 2.79 -7.30 -1.56
CA TYR A 19 2.26 -8.61 -1.94
C TYR A 19 0.78 -8.77 -1.58
N PHE A 20 0.39 -8.44 -0.35
CA PHE A 20 -1.01 -8.60 0.08
C PHE A 20 -1.96 -7.66 -0.67
N ILE A 21 -1.57 -6.40 -0.87
CA ILE A 21 -2.41 -5.44 -1.60
C ILE A 21 -2.52 -5.84 -3.08
N SER A 22 -1.43 -6.29 -3.72
CA SER A 22 -1.45 -6.72 -5.13
C SER A 22 -2.23 -8.01 -5.35
N TYR A 23 -2.15 -8.95 -4.42
CA TYR A 23 -2.98 -10.15 -4.43
C TYR A 23 -4.46 -9.78 -4.31
N GLY A 24 -4.83 -8.94 -3.33
CA GLY A 24 -6.20 -8.44 -3.18
C GLY A 24 -6.71 -7.72 -4.43
N PHE A 25 -5.90 -6.81 -4.99
CA PHE A 25 -6.22 -6.08 -6.22
C PHE A 25 -6.52 -7.02 -7.39
N THR A 26 -5.73 -8.09 -7.52
CA THR A 26 -5.91 -9.07 -8.60
C THR A 26 -7.17 -9.91 -8.40
N VAL A 27 -7.43 -10.33 -7.16
CA VAL A 27 -8.64 -11.12 -6.82
C VAL A 27 -9.90 -10.29 -7.09
N VAL A 28 -10.01 -9.08 -6.53
CA VAL A 28 -11.18 -8.22 -6.73
C VAL A 28 -11.26 -7.72 -8.18
N GLY A 29 -10.13 -7.38 -8.79
CA GLY A 29 -10.07 -6.97 -10.20
C GLY A 29 -10.56 -8.06 -11.15
N SER A 30 -10.31 -9.35 -10.84
CA SER A 30 -10.81 -10.45 -11.66
C SER A 30 -12.34 -10.55 -11.63
N LEU A 31 -12.97 -10.22 -10.50
CA LEU A 31 -14.44 -10.19 -10.37
C LEU A 31 -15.03 -9.09 -11.25
N VAL A 32 -14.46 -7.88 -11.19
CA VAL A 32 -14.84 -6.75 -12.05
C VAL A 32 -14.73 -7.10 -13.54
N LEU A 33 -13.60 -7.69 -13.95
CA LEU A 33 -13.35 -8.06 -15.34
C LEU A 33 -14.24 -9.21 -15.84
N SER A 34 -14.68 -10.08 -14.93
CA SER A 34 -15.59 -11.20 -15.26
C SER A 34 -17.05 -10.77 -15.47
N GLY A 35 -17.36 -9.48 -15.32
CA GLY A 35 -18.69 -8.92 -15.52
C GLY A 35 -19.46 -8.63 -14.23
N GLY A 36 -18.87 -8.90 -13.05
CA GLY A 36 -19.39 -8.46 -11.77
C GLY A 36 -19.17 -6.95 -11.61
N ASN A 37 -20.16 -6.13 -11.98
CA ASN A 37 -20.02 -4.68 -11.96
C ASN A 37 -20.71 -4.05 -10.74
N GLU A 38 -20.54 -4.68 -9.58
CA GLU A 38 -21.00 -4.09 -8.33
C GLU A 38 -20.13 -2.88 -8.00
N THR A 39 -20.75 -1.74 -7.67
CA THR A 39 -20.04 -0.48 -7.39
C THR A 39 -18.97 -0.64 -6.31
N VAL A 40 -19.17 -1.58 -5.38
CA VAL A 40 -18.24 -1.89 -4.30
C VAL A 40 -16.95 -2.54 -4.81
N ASP A 41 -17.03 -3.45 -5.78
CA ASP A 41 -15.84 -4.10 -6.34
C ASP A 41 -14.96 -3.08 -7.06
N LEU A 42 -15.56 -2.14 -7.80
CA LEU A 42 -14.84 -1.02 -8.43
C LEU A 42 -14.15 -0.13 -7.39
N VAL A 43 -14.84 0.22 -6.30
CA VAL A 43 -14.28 1.04 -5.23
C VAL A 43 -13.12 0.31 -4.54
N LEU A 44 -13.27 -0.98 -4.24
CA LEU A 44 -12.23 -1.81 -3.63
C LEU A 44 -10.98 -1.90 -4.53
N VAL A 45 -11.17 -2.14 -5.84
CA VAL A 45 -10.07 -2.15 -6.82
C VAL A 45 -9.35 -0.81 -6.85
N LEU A 46 -10.09 0.30 -6.80
CA LEU A 46 -9.50 1.65 -6.82
C LEU A 46 -8.72 1.96 -5.53
N ILE A 47 -9.24 1.56 -4.36
CA ILE A 47 -8.54 1.70 -3.07
C ILE A 47 -7.25 0.87 -3.07
N MET A 48 -7.31 -0.40 -3.50
CA MET A 48 -6.12 -1.25 -3.55
C MET A 48 -5.10 -0.76 -4.58
N GLY A 49 -5.56 -0.30 -5.75
CA GLY A 49 -4.69 0.25 -6.80
C GLY A 49 -3.97 1.54 -6.38
N THR A 50 -4.69 2.45 -5.71
CA THR A 50 -4.09 3.67 -5.16
C THR A 50 -3.10 3.37 -4.04
N ALA A 51 -3.41 2.41 -3.16
CA ALA A 51 -2.48 1.96 -2.12
C ALA A 51 -1.18 1.36 -2.70
N LEU A 52 -1.25 0.60 -3.80
CA LEU A 52 -0.05 0.10 -4.50
C LEU A 52 0.79 1.24 -5.08
N LEU A 53 0.16 2.23 -5.70
CA LEU A 53 0.86 3.40 -6.24
C LEU A 53 1.55 4.20 -5.14
N GLU A 54 0.86 4.46 -4.02
CA GLU A 54 1.46 5.15 -2.87
C GLU A 54 2.65 4.37 -2.30
N LEU A 55 2.53 3.06 -2.18
CA LEU A 55 3.60 2.20 -1.67
C LEU A 55 4.81 2.21 -2.60
N LEU A 56 4.58 2.19 -3.92
CA LEU A 56 5.63 2.34 -4.92
C LEU A 56 6.30 3.71 -4.84
N LEU A 57 5.54 4.80 -4.69
CA LEU A 57 6.08 6.15 -4.56
C LEU A 57 6.94 6.30 -3.30
N ILE A 58 6.53 5.71 -2.16
CA ILE A 58 7.35 5.69 -0.94
C ILE A 58 8.62 4.86 -1.16
N ALA A 59 8.53 3.69 -1.80
CA ALA A 59 9.69 2.85 -2.09
C ALA A 59 10.73 3.60 -2.95
N ILE A 60 10.27 4.28 -4.02
CA ILE A 60 11.13 5.09 -4.89
C ILE A 60 11.71 6.27 -4.12
N TYR A 61 10.86 7.06 -3.45
CA TYR A 61 11.28 8.24 -2.70
C TYR A 61 12.36 7.93 -1.67
N THR A 62 12.14 6.89 -0.85
CA THR A 62 13.07 6.49 0.20
C THR A 62 14.37 5.93 -0.39
N LEU A 63 14.31 5.16 -1.48
CA LEU A 63 15.48 4.64 -2.18
C LEU A 63 16.34 5.76 -2.78
N THR A 64 15.73 6.68 -3.52
CA THR A 64 16.42 7.82 -4.14
C THR A 64 17.11 8.67 -3.09
N ARG A 65 16.39 9.05 -2.03
CA ARG A 65 16.95 9.88 -0.95
C ARG A 65 18.03 9.17 -0.13
N PHE A 66 17.93 7.85 0.03
CA PHE A 66 18.99 7.06 0.66
C PHE A 66 20.25 6.98 -0.22
N TRP A 67 20.09 6.79 -1.53
CA TRP A 67 21.20 6.68 -2.47
C TRP A 67 21.99 7.97 -2.61
N PHE A 68 21.30 9.11 -2.72
CA PHE A 68 21.91 10.43 -2.82
C PHE A 68 22.26 11.07 -1.46
N GLN A 69 21.98 10.39 -0.34
CA GLN A 69 22.23 10.87 1.03
C GLN A 69 21.57 12.22 1.35
N GLU A 70 20.44 12.52 0.70
CA GLU A 70 19.77 13.82 0.79
C GLU A 70 18.78 13.95 1.96
N ALA A 71 18.64 12.90 2.78
CA ALA A 71 17.73 12.89 3.92
C ALA A 71 18.35 12.19 5.12
N SER A 72 17.96 12.64 6.33
CA SER A 72 18.37 11.98 7.56
C SER A 72 17.77 10.58 7.67
N PHE A 73 18.53 9.65 8.23
CA PHE A 73 18.11 8.25 8.40
C PHE A 73 16.79 8.14 9.18
N GLY A 74 16.60 8.95 10.22
CA GLY A 74 15.34 8.97 10.99
C GLY A 74 14.12 9.34 10.16
N ARG A 75 14.26 10.29 9.21
CA ARG A 75 13.18 10.68 8.30
C ARG A 75 12.86 9.55 7.31
N LEU A 76 13.89 8.88 6.78
CA LEU A 76 13.71 7.73 5.90
C LEU A 76 13.03 6.56 6.62
N ALA A 77 13.45 6.26 7.85
CA ALA A 77 12.83 5.22 8.67
C ALA A 77 11.36 5.52 8.95
N LEU A 78 11.01 6.78 9.24
CA LEU A 78 9.63 7.21 9.45
C LEU A 78 8.78 6.98 8.20
N TRP A 79 9.28 7.37 7.02
CA TRP A 79 8.58 7.10 5.75
C TRP A 79 8.40 5.62 5.46
N LEU A 80 9.42 4.79 5.76
CA LEU A 80 9.32 3.34 5.61
C LEU A 80 8.26 2.74 6.55
N VAL A 81 8.19 3.20 7.80
CA VAL A 81 7.16 2.75 8.76
C VAL A 81 5.76 3.19 8.31
N LEU A 82 5.61 4.44 7.85
CA LEU A 82 4.34 4.94 7.30
C LEU A 82 3.92 4.17 6.05
N GLY A 83 4.84 3.82 5.16
CA GLY A 83 4.55 3.02 3.98
C GLY A 83 4.20 1.57 4.33
N ALA A 84 4.94 0.96 5.26
CA ALA A 84 4.77 -0.44 5.63
C ALA A 84 3.51 -0.69 6.47
N ALA A 85 3.15 0.24 7.36
CA ALA A 85 2.02 0.10 8.26
C ALA A 85 0.87 1.03 7.91
N GLY A 86 1.14 2.30 7.61
CA GLY A 86 0.12 3.32 7.37
C GLY A 86 -0.72 3.06 6.12
N ILE A 87 -0.08 2.76 4.98
CA ILE A 87 -0.79 2.51 3.71
C ILE A 87 -1.72 1.29 3.83
N PRO A 88 -1.27 0.10 4.30
CA PRO A 88 -2.16 -1.05 4.46
C PRO A 88 -3.33 -0.77 5.41
N LEU A 89 -3.09 -0.02 6.48
CA LEU A 89 -4.12 0.30 7.46
C LEU A 89 -5.16 1.26 6.88
N ALA A 90 -4.73 2.27 6.12
CA ALA A 90 -5.62 3.16 5.39
C ALA A 90 -6.44 2.42 4.33
N ALA A 91 -5.80 1.54 3.55
CA ALA A 91 -6.48 0.70 2.57
C ALA A 91 -7.52 -0.22 3.23
N LEU A 92 -7.16 -0.87 4.34
CA LEU A 92 -8.07 -1.74 5.10
C LEU A 92 -9.28 -0.96 5.63
N LEU A 93 -9.07 0.22 6.21
CA LEU A 93 -10.16 1.08 6.68
C LEU A 93 -11.06 1.54 5.52
N GLY A 94 -10.48 1.88 4.38
CA GLY A 94 -11.23 2.23 3.16
C GLY A 94 -12.10 1.07 2.67
N CYS A 95 -11.55 -0.15 2.62
CA CYS A 95 -12.29 -1.35 2.24
C CYS A 95 -13.44 -1.66 3.21
N VAL A 96 -13.18 -1.61 4.52
CA VAL A 96 -14.20 -1.84 5.55
C VAL A 96 -15.31 -0.80 5.47
N TYR A 97 -14.96 0.47 5.27
CA TYR A 97 -15.94 1.55 5.11
C TYR A 97 -16.82 1.35 3.88
N ALA A 98 -16.23 1.00 2.73
CA ALA A 98 -16.98 0.73 1.50
C ALA A 98 -17.96 -0.45 1.69
N TYR A 99 -17.53 -1.50 2.39
CA TYR A 99 -18.39 -2.65 2.69
C TYR A 99 -19.52 -2.30 3.68
N ALA A 100 -19.20 -1.53 4.73
CA ALA A 100 -20.20 -1.10 5.72
C ALA A 100 -21.27 -0.20 5.10
N GLN A 101 -20.88 0.71 4.21
CA GLN A 101 -21.81 1.53 3.41
C GLN A 101 -22.79 0.65 2.63
N LEU A 102 -22.29 -0.38 1.94
CA LEU A 102 -23.16 -1.32 1.22
C LEU A 102 -24.13 -2.04 2.17
N ALA A 103 -23.60 -2.65 3.24
CA ALA A 103 -24.40 -3.44 4.18
C ALA A 103 -25.46 -2.63 4.94
N LEU A 104 -25.22 -1.34 5.17
CA LEU A 104 -26.18 -0.43 5.82
C LEU A 104 -27.16 0.23 4.81
N SER A 105 -26.87 0.15 3.51
CA SER A 105 -27.72 0.68 2.44
C SER A 105 -28.71 -0.36 1.87
N VAL A 106 -28.60 -1.62 2.30
CA VAL A 106 -29.52 -2.74 2.02
C VAL A 106 -30.47 -2.91 3.21
#